data_AF-A0A5M3XGH4-F1
#
_entry.id   AF-A0A5M3XGH4-F1
#
_cell.length_a   1.000
_cell.length_b   1.000
_cell.length_c   1.000
_cell.angle_alpha   90.00
_cell.angle_beta   90.00
_cell.angle_gamma   90.00
#
_symmetry.space_group_name_H-M   'P 1'
#
loop_
_entity.id
_entity.type
_entity.pdbx_description
1 polymer ?
#
loop_
_entity_poly.entity_id
_entity_poly.type
_entity_poly.pdbx_seq_one_letter_code
_entity_poly.pdbx_strand_id
1 'polypeptide(L)'
;MRLSQTSELWWKNAIVYCLDIETYADGDGDGIGDFQGAIQRIDHLDRLGVTCVWLMPFFPTPDQDDGYDIVDFYSVDPRLGTLGDFVEFVRVARDRGIRVIADLVVNHTSDRHPWFQDARSSRDSRHRDWYIWSDRPEPDDPKGVVFPDQEDSLWELDEGSGQYYFHRFYKFQPDLNTANPDVRNEIAKSWDSGWNSDFPGSGWMRCRSWWSEWWTVTRSPTRTTTSPSYGRS
;
A
#
# COMPACT_ATOMS: atom_id res chain seq x y z
N MET A 1 -22.36 24.45 14.15
CA MET A 1 -21.29 23.45 13.93
C MET A 1 -19.96 24.20 13.92
N ARG A 2 -18.96 23.82 14.73
CA ARG A 2 -17.66 24.54 14.75
C ARG A 2 -16.89 24.20 13.47
N LEU A 3 -16.45 25.21 12.71
CA LEU A 3 -15.66 25.07 11.47
C LEU A 3 -14.42 24.15 11.63
N SER A 4 -13.88 24.05 12.84
CA SER A 4 -12.75 23.17 13.17
C SER A 4 -13.10 21.67 13.18
N GLN A 5 -14.36 21.28 13.43
CA GLN A 5 -14.76 19.87 13.37
C GLN A 5 -15.01 19.41 11.92
N THR A 6 -15.40 20.33 11.04
CA THR A 6 -15.56 20.05 9.59
C THR A 6 -14.21 19.93 8.88
N SER A 7 -13.17 20.64 9.33
CA SER A 7 -11.81 20.47 8.78
C SER A 7 -11.16 19.14 9.18
N GLU A 8 -11.48 18.60 10.36
CA GLU A 8 -10.99 17.28 10.83
C GLU A 8 -11.57 16.10 10.04
N LEU A 9 -12.77 16.26 9.46
CA LEU A 9 -13.45 15.24 8.65
C LEU A 9 -13.45 15.58 7.16
N TRP A 10 -12.37 16.19 6.67
CA TRP A 10 -12.24 16.64 5.28
C TRP A 10 -12.57 15.53 4.26
N TRP A 11 -12.22 14.29 4.58
CA TRP A 11 -12.41 13.11 3.73
C TRP A 11 -13.88 12.78 3.46
N LYS A 12 -14.82 13.25 4.30
CA LYS A 12 -16.27 13.03 4.09
C LYS A 12 -16.84 13.79 2.88
N ASN A 13 -16.18 14.87 2.48
CA ASN A 13 -16.60 15.70 1.34
C ASN A 13 -15.50 15.76 0.27
N ALA A 14 -14.51 14.86 0.33
CA ALA A 14 -13.40 14.88 -0.60
C ALA A 14 -13.83 14.37 -1.97
N ILE A 15 -13.51 15.13 -3.00
CA ILE A 15 -13.42 14.65 -4.38
C ILE A 15 -12.01 14.07 -4.52
N VAL A 16 -11.93 12.75 -4.53
CA VAL A 16 -10.67 11.98 -4.62
C VAL A 16 -10.41 11.62 -6.08
N TYR A 17 -9.20 11.92 -6.55
CA TYR A 17 -8.71 11.51 -7.87
C TYR A 17 -7.62 10.46 -7.69
N CYS A 18 -7.89 9.23 -8.11
CA CYS A 18 -6.89 8.17 -8.14
C CYS A 18 -5.92 8.46 -9.29
N LEU A 19 -4.63 8.51 -8.99
CA LEU A 19 -3.59 8.92 -9.92
C LEU A 19 -2.44 7.93 -9.87
N ASP A 20 -2.14 7.39 -11.04
CA ASP A 20 -0.94 6.65 -11.32
C ASP A 20 0.07 7.62 -11.94
N ILE A 21 1.24 7.76 -11.30
CA ILE A 21 2.27 8.71 -11.76
C ILE A 21 2.80 8.27 -13.12
N GLU A 22 2.99 6.97 -13.31
CA GLU A 22 3.60 6.37 -14.50
C GLU A 22 2.77 6.64 -15.76
N THR A 23 1.45 6.73 -15.64
CA THR A 23 0.55 6.87 -16.80
C THR A 23 -0.06 8.26 -16.97
N TYR A 24 0.16 9.18 -16.03
CA TYR A 24 -0.53 10.47 -16.01
C TYR A 24 0.09 11.54 -16.94
N ALA A 25 1.37 11.86 -16.76
CA ALA A 25 2.05 12.88 -17.53
C ALA A 25 3.57 12.72 -17.47
N ASP A 26 4.18 12.62 -18.65
CA ASP A 26 5.63 12.61 -18.85
C ASP A 26 6.19 14.05 -18.79
N GLY A 27 7.09 14.29 -17.85
CA GLY A 27 7.67 15.59 -17.54
C GLY A 27 9.06 15.81 -18.13
N ASP A 28 9.82 14.75 -18.37
CA ASP A 28 11.20 14.79 -18.86
C ASP A 28 11.40 14.31 -20.32
N GLY A 29 10.35 13.72 -20.91
CA GLY A 29 10.26 13.30 -22.30
C GLY A 29 10.77 11.88 -22.57
N ASP A 30 10.92 11.03 -21.55
CA ASP A 30 11.40 9.65 -21.70
C ASP A 30 10.31 8.64 -22.11
N GLY A 31 9.04 9.07 -22.15
CA GLY A 31 7.87 8.26 -22.49
C GLY A 31 7.15 7.64 -21.29
N ILE A 32 7.61 7.88 -20.07
CA ILE A 32 7.03 7.43 -18.80
C ILE A 32 6.54 8.65 -18.02
N GLY A 33 5.40 8.52 -17.34
CA GLY A 33 4.91 9.56 -16.47
C GLY A 33 5.74 9.69 -15.19
N ASP A 34 5.95 10.92 -14.73
CA ASP A 34 6.83 11.22 -13.60
C ASP A 34 6.24 12.32 -12.70
N PHE A 35 6.85 12.52 -11.52
CA PHE A 35 6.40 13.55 -10.58
C PHE A 35 6.53 14.98 -11.15
N GLN A 36 7.49 15.24 -12.05
CA GLN A 36 7.63 16.55 -12.69
C GLN A 36 6.44 16.82 -13.62
N GLY A 37 6.02 15.84 -14.42
CA GLY A 37 4.83 15.91 -15.25
C GLY A 37 3.56 16.06 -14.41
N ALA A 38 3.44 15.33 -13.30
CA ALA A 38 2.34 15.49 -12.36
C ALA A 38 2.28 16.92 -11.74
N ILE A 39 3.43 17.49 -11.37
CA ILE A 39 3.56 18.88 -10.89
C ILE A 39 3.08 19.85 -11.97
N GLN A 40 3.49 19.68 -13.23
CA GLN A 40 3.08 20.56 -14.33
C GLN A 40 1.56 20.52 -14.60
N ARG A 41 0.89 19.43 -14.20
CA ARG A 41 -0.54 19.21 -14.42
C ARG A 41 -1.42 19.44 -13.19
N ILE A 42 -0.86 19.78 -12.04
CA ILE A 42 -1.64 19.98 -10.81
C ILE A 42 -2.70 21.08 -10.91
N ASP A 43 -2.48 22.13 -11.72
CA ASP A 43 -3.49 23.17 -12.02
C ASP A 43 -4.70 22.60 -12.76
N HIS A 44 -4.51 21.53 -13.53
CA HIS A 44 -5.63 20.83 -14.18
C HIS A 44 -6.51 20.14 -13.14
N LEU A 45 -5.90 19.46 -12.16
CA LEU A 45 -6.62 18.79 -11.07
C LEU A 45 -7.39 19.80 -10.21
N ASP A 46 -6.79 20.95 -9.91
CA ASP A 46 -7.46 22.05 -9.20
C ASP A 46 -8.68 22.57 -9.96
N ARG A 47 -8.54 22.84 -11.28
CA ARG A 47 -9.67 23.27 -12.12
C ARG A 47 -10.80 22.25 -12.22
N LEU A 48 -10.49 20.95 -12.10
CA LEU A 48 -11.51 19.89 -12.04
C LEU A 48 -12.26 19.86 -10.70
N GLY A 49 -11.79 20.59 -9.68
CA GLY A 49 -12.35 20.58 -8.33
C GLY A 49 -11.87 19.40 -7.48
N VAL A 50 -10.76 18.76 -7.86
CA VAL A 50 -10.15 17.71 -7.04
C VAL A 50 -9.70 18.31 -5.72
N THR A 51 -10.00 17.62 -4.62
CA THR A 51 -9.61 18.05 -3.27
C THR A 51 -8.59 17.11 -2.62
N CYS A 52 -8.42 15.92 -3.20
CA CYS A 52 -7.48 14.91 -2.75
C CYS A 52 -6.99 14.10 -3.95
N VAL A 53 -5.68 13.93 -4.07
CA VAL A 53 -5.06 12.93 -4.95
C VAL A 53 -4.77 11.69 -4.12
N TRP A 54 -5.18 10.53 -4.62
CA TRP A 54 -4.75 9.22 -4.13
C TRP A 54 -3.74 8.66 -5.12
N LEU A 55 -2.49 8.57 -4.68
CA LEU A 55 -1.40 8.01 -5.47
C LEU A 55 -1.42 6.49 -5.38
N MET A 56 -1.42 5.84 -6.54
CA MET A 56 -1.04 4.44 -6.68
C MET A 56 0.44 4.24 -6.27
N PRO A 57 0.92 3.00 -6.06
CA PRO A 57 2.30 2.75 -5.65
C PRO A 57 3.33 3.43 -6.55
N PHE A 58 4.25 4.18 -5.95
CA PHE A 58 5.37 4.86 -6.63
C PHE A 58 6.72 4.48 -6.02
N PHE A 59 6.74 3.44 -5.20
CA PHE A 59 7.94 2.89 -4.58
C PHE A 59 8.73 2.08 -5.60
N PRO A 60 10.06 1.92 -5.44
CA PRO A 60 10.83 1.02 -6.28
C PRO A 60 10.19 -0.36 -6.36
N THR A 61 10.05 -0.84 -7.59
CA THR A 61 9.44 -2.14 -7.91
C THR A 61 10.19 -2.82 -9.08
N PRO A 62 10.17 -4.16 -9.17
CA PRO A 62 10.48 -4.91 -10.39
C PRO A 62 9.44 -4.74 -11.49
N ASP A 63 8.28 -4.16 -11.15
CA ASP A 63 7.18 -3.83 -12.06
C ASP A 63 6.48 -5.07 -12.64
N GLN A 64 6.20 -6.05 -11.78
CA GLN A 64 5.49 -7.27 -12.18
C GLN A 64 4.00 -7.26 -11.80
N ASP A 65 3.58 -6.31 -10.95
CA ASP A 65 2.18 -6.08 -10.56
C ASP A 65 1.89 -4.57 -10.43
N ASP A 66 2.15 -3.79 -11.48
CA ASP A 66 1.83 -2.35 -11.56
C ASP A 66 2.26 -1.54 -10.31
N GLY A 67 3.49 -1.76 -9.84
CA GLY A 67 4.03 -1.08 -8.65
C GLY A 67 3.76 -1.74 -7.29
N TYR A 68 2.89 -2.75 -7.21
CA TYR A 68 2.51 -3.37 -5.93
C TYR A 68 3.56 -4.37 -5.38
N ASP A 69 4.46 -4.89 -6.21
CA ASP A 69 5.62 -5.67 -5.78
C ASP A 69 6.80 -4.79 -5.30
N ILE A 70 6.66 -4.19 -4.12
CA ILE A 70 7.61 -3.20 -3.58
C ILE A 70 8.95 -3.84 -3.16
N VAL A 71 10.08 -3.22 -3.52
CA VAL A 71 11.45 -3.58 -3.05
C VAL A 71 12.05 -2.61 -2.03
N ASP A 72 11.52 -1.39 -1.92
CA ASP A 72 11.93 -0.42 -0.90
C ASP A 72 10.78 0.53 -0.53
N PHE A 73 10.34 0.50 0.74
CA PHE A 73 9.28 1.36 1.25
C PHE A 73 9.69 2.80 1.55
N TYR A 74 10.98 3.12 1.47
CA TYR A 74 11.53 4.38 1.98
C TYR A 74 11.97 5.36 0.87
N SER A 75 11.87 4.95 -0.39
CA SER A 75 12.28 5.76 -1.53
C SER A 75 11.21 5.82 -2.63
N VAL A 76 11.47 6.62 -3.65
CA VAL A 76 10.64 6.74 -4.85
C VAL A 76 11.30 5.92 -5.96
N ASP A 77 10.52 5.23 -6.78
CA ASP A 77 11.02 4.52 -7.94
C ASP A 77 11.77 5.51 -8.85
N PRO A 78 13.06 5.26 -9.19
CA PRO A 78 13.84 6.17 -10.01
C PRO A 78 13.23 6.48 -11.38
N ARG A 79 12.35 5.62 -11.90
CA ARG A 79 11.59 5.89 -13.14
C ARG A 79 10.62 7.06 -12.99
N LEU A 80 10.12 7.29 -11.79
CA LEU A 80 9.07 8.28 -11.51
C LEU A 80 9.64 9.59 -10.94
N GLY A 81 10.94 9.61 -10.64
CA GLY A 81 11.67 10.77 -10.12
C GLY A 81 12.37 10.49 -8.79
N THR A 82 12.50 11.53 -7.97
CA THR A 82 13.20 11.48 -6.68
C THR A 82 12.27 11.76 -5.50
N LEU A 83 12.74 11.47 -4.29
CA LEU A 83 12.03 11.90 -3.07
C LEU A 83 11.82 13.43 -3.03
N GLY A 84 12.75 14.21 -3.61
CA GLY A 84 12.61 15.65 -3.72
C GLY A 84 11.45 16.07 -4.63
N ASP A 85 11.25 15.36 -5.74
CA ASP A 85 10.15 15.60 -6.67
C ASP A 85 8.80 15.26 -6.04
N PHE A 86 8.72 14.16 -5.28
CA PHE A 86 7.54 13.84 -4.50
C PHE A 86 7.22 14.93 -3.46
N VAL A 87 8.23 15.40 -2.72
CA VAL A 87 8.04 16.46 -1.71
C VAL A 87 7.54 17.74 -2.37
N GLU A 88 8.08 18.09 -3.53
CA GLU A 88 7.62 19.24 -4.32
C GLU A 88 6.17 19.05 -4.81
N PHE A 89 5.81 17.86 -5.30
CA PHE A 89 4.44 17.53 -5.69
C PHE A 89 3.45 17.75 -4.53
N VAL A 90 3.78 17.25 -3.33
CA VAL A 90 2.95 17.45 -2.13
C VAL A 90 2.83 18.92 -1.77
N ARG A 91 3.93 19.69 -1.86
CA ARG A 91 3.95 21.14 -1.59
C ARG A 91 3.04 21.88 -2.56
N VAL A 92 3.21 21.63 -3.86
CA VAL A 92 2.48 22.27 -4.96
C VAL A 92 0.99 21.91 -4.93
N ALA A 93 0.64 20.65 -4.61
CA ALA A 93 -0.75 20.23 -4.38
C ALA A 93 -1.36 20.98 -3.19
N ARG A 94 -0.64 21.08 -2.07
CA ARG A 94 -1.10 21.79 -0.87
C ARG A 94 -1.34 23.27 -1.13
N ASP A 95 -0.49 23.93 -1.92
CA ASP A 95 -0.66 25.34 -2.29
C ASP A 95 -2.00 25.59 -3.04
N ARG A 96 -2.59 24.54 -3.63
CA ARG A 96 -3.92 24.54 -4.28
C ARG A 96 -5.04 24.00 -3.39
N GLY A 97 -4.75 23.73 -2.12
CA GLY A 97 -5.72 23.11 -1.20
C GLY A 97 -5.99 21.63 -1.48
N ILE A 98 -5.18 20.98 -2.34
CA ILE A 98 -5.27 19.56 -2.66
C ILE A 98 -4.48 18.76 -1.62
N ARG A 99 -5.11 17.75 -1.03
CA ARG A 99 -4.43 16.78 -0.17
C ARG A 99 -3.84 15.65 -0.99
N VAL A 100 -2.80 15.01 -0.47
CA VAL A 100 -2.18 13.84 -1.10
C VAL A 100 -2.25 12.69 -0.10
N ILE A 101 -2.78 11.56 -0.54
CA ILE A 101 -2.68 10.26 0.12
C ILE A 101 -2.01 9.28 -0.84
N ALA A 102 -1.42 8.22 -0.32
CA ALA A 102 -0.71 7.21 -1.11
C ALA A 102 -1.13 5.81 -0.67
N ASP A 103 -1.06 4.85 -1.59
CA ASP A 103 -1.13 3.44 -1.24
C ASP A 103 0.04 3.02 -0.35
N LEU A 104 -0.26 2.11 0.57
CA LEU A 104 0.73 1.50 1.45
C LEU A 104 0.51 -0.02 1.46
N VAL A 105 1.31 -0.72 0.69
CA VAL A 105 1.20 -2.18 0.48
C VAL A 105 1.97 -2.91 1.58
N VAL A 106 1.30 -3.24 2.69
CA VAL A 106 1.95 -3.85 3.88
C VAL A 106 1.69 -5.35 4.01
N ASN A 107 0.92 -5.93 3.11
CA ASN A 107 0.59 -7.36 3.15
C ASN A 107 1.78 -8.22 2.71
N HIS A 108 2.50 -7.79 1.69
CA HIS A 108 3.60 -8.51 1.06
C HIS A 108 4.71 -7.53 0.66
N THR A 109 5.84 -8.08 0.25
CA THR A 109 6.90 -7.36 -0.47
C THR A 109 7.15 -8.08 -1.80
N SER A 110 7.96 -7.50 -2.69
CA SER A 110 8.56 -8.27 -3.78
C SER A 110 9.46 -9.38 -3.23
N ASP A 111 9.60 -10.47 -3.99
CA ASP A 111 10.62 -11.48 -3.77
C ASP A 111 12.06 -10.94 -3.94
N ARG A 112 12.24 -9.80 -4.60
CA ARG A 112 13.52 -9.09 -4.70
C ARG A 112 13.78 -8.13 -3.53
N HIS A 113 12.82 -7.98 -2.61
CA HIS A 113 12.97 -7.11 -1.44
C HIS A 113 14.13 -7.61 -0.56
N PRO A 114 15.03 -6.73 -0.05
CA PRO A 114 16.17 -7.14 0.77
C PRO A 114 15.80 -8.00 1.98
N TRP A 115 14.65 -7.73 2.61
CA TRP A 115 14.12 -8.55 3.69
C TRP A 115 13.85 -9.99 3.27
N PHE A 116 13.22 -10.23 2.11
CA PHE A 116 12.95 -11.59 1.64
C PHE A 116 14.22 -12.29 1.21
N GLN A 117 15.14 -11.58 0.56
CA GLN A 117 16.45 -12.11 0.20
C GLN A 117 17.24 -12.58 1.45
N ASP A 118 17.22 -11.79 2.53
CA ASP A 118 17.78 -12.21 3.82
C ASP A 118 17.01 -13.40 4.42
N ALA A 119 15.67 -13.37 4.41
CA ALA A 119 14.84 -14.46 4.92
C ALA A 119 15.11 -15.80 4.23
N ARG A 120 15.37 -15.79 2.91
CA ARG A 120 15.74 -16.96 2.10
C ARG A 120 17.16 -17.46 2.34
N SER A 121 18.08 -16.55 2.71
CA SER A 121 19.51 -16.88 2.81
C SER A 121 19.84 -17.93 3.88
N SER A 122 19.05 -18.00 4.95
CA SER A 122 19.22 -18.96 6.05
C SER A 122 17.95 -19.06 6.89
N ARG A 123 17.72 -20.21 7.52
CA ARG A 123 16.66 -20.39 8.55
C ARG A 123 16.94 -19.63 9.85
N ASP A 124 18.18 -19.16 10.05
CA ASP A 124 18.58 -18.37 11.22
C ASP A 124 18.77 -16.87 10.88
N SER A 125 18.35 -16.44 9.69
CA SER A 125 18.53 -15.05 9.27
C SER A 125 17.64 -14.09 10.06
N ARG A 126 18.04 -12.82 10.07
CA ARG A 126 17.37 -11.79 10.87
C ARG A 126 15.91 -11.61 10.46
N HIS A 127 15.63 -11.67 9.16
CA HIS A 127 14.29 -11.48 8.63
C HIS A 127 13.55 -12.82 8.39
N ARG A 128 14.05 -13.96 8.89
CA ARG A 128 13.40 -15.27 8.63
C ARG A 128 11.92 -15.25 9.03
N ASP A 129 11.63 -14.87 10.26
CA ASP A 129 10.28 -14.83 10.82
C ASP A 129 9.46 -13.61 10.37
N TRP A 130 9.99 -12.80 9.45
CA TRP A 130 9.24 -11.71 8.83
C TRP A 130 8.31 -12.20 7.73
N TYR A 131 8.54 -13.41 7.23
CA TYR A 131 7.71 -14.08 6.24
C TYR A 131 7.15 -15.37 6.83
N ILE A 132 6.13 -15.93 6.17
CA ILE A 132 5.43 -17.12 6.63
C ILE A 132 6.04 -18.34 5.91
N TRP A 133 6.62 -19.26 6.67
CA TRP A 133 7.30 -20.45 6.17
C TRP A 133 6.64 -21.73 6.67
N SER A 134 6.70 -22.80 5.86
CA SER A 134 6.25 -24.14 6.26
C SER A 134 7.13 -25.23 5.65
N ASP A 135 7.46 -26.27 6.43
CA ASP A 135 8.10 -27.48 5.90
C ASP A 135 7.10 -28.36 5.11
N ARG A 136 5.80 -28.29 5.45
CA ARG A 136 4.72 -29.06 4.84
C ARG A 136 3.43 -28.21 4.87
N PRO A 137 3.16 -27.39 3.86
CA PRO A 137 1.93 -26.62 3.82
C PRO A 137 0.73 -27.57 3.76
N GLU A 138 -0.32 -27.22 4.50
CA GLU A 138 -1.61 -27.90 4.33
C GLU A 138 -2.16 -27.57 2.93
N PRO A 139 -2.91 -28.48 2.29
CA PRO A 139 -3.50 -28.22 0.99
C PRO A 139 -4.37 -26.96 1.01
N ASP A 140 -4.21 -26.10 0.01
CA ASP A 140 -5.01 -24.88 -0.10
C ASP A 140 -6.50 -25.19 -0.24
N ASP A 141 -7.35 -24.36 0.36
CA ASP A 141 -8.75 -24.30 -0.08
C ASP A 141 -8.75 -23.61 -1.47
N PRO A 142 -9.21 -24.26 -2.55
CA PRO A 142 -9.21 -23.68 -3.90
C PRO A 142 -9.97 -22.35 -3.98
N LYS A 143 -10.85 -22.05 -3.01
CA LYS A 143 -11.55 -20.76 -2.91
C LYS A 143 -10.70 -19.63 -2.31
N GLY A 144 -9.53 -19.95 -1.78
CA GLY A 144 -8.61 -19.00 -1.14
C GLY A 144 -7.57 -18.39 -2.09
N VAL A 145 -7.39 -18.96 -3.29
CA VAL A 145 -6.49 -18.44 -4.32
C VAL A 145 -7.13 -17.22 -4.98
N VAL A 146 -6.47 -16.07 -4.90
CA VAL A 146 -7.00 -14.80 -5.41
C VAL A 146 -6.96 -14.74 -6.94
N PHE A 147 -5.91 -15.29 -7.55
CA PHE A 147 -5.69 -15.32 -9.00
C PHE A 147 -5.56 -16.75 -9.51
N PRO A 148 -6.66 -17.53 -9.57
CA PRO A 148 -6.62 -18.95 -9.92
C PRO A 148 -6.26 -19.22 -11.40
N ASP A 149 -6.17 -18.17 -12.22
CA ASP A 149 -5.69 -18.24 -13.60
C ASP A 149 -4.17 -18.04 -13.72
N GLN A 150 -3.52 -17.54 -12.67
CA GLN A 150 -2.08 -17.26 -12.64
C GLN A 150 -1.32 -18.12 -11.62
N GLU A 151 -1.97 -18.53 -10.54
CA GLU A 151 -1.37 -19.26 -9.43
C GLU A 151 -2.16 -20.55 -9.12
N ASP A 152 -1.44 -21.65 -8.95
CA ASP A 152 -2.02 -22.97 -8.63
C ASP A 152 -2.05 -23.24 -7.11
N SER A 153 -1.35 -22.44 -6.31
CA SER A 153 -1.21 -22.58 -4.86
C SER A 153 -0.92 -21.24 -4.19
N LEU A 154 -1.15 -21.16 -2.86
CA LEU A 154 -0.71 -20.06 -2.01
C LEU A 154 0.69 -20.29 -1.42
N TRP A 155 1.33 -21.40 -1.77
CA TRP A 155 2.62 -21.81 -1.25
C TRP A 155 3.57 -22.13 -2.39
N GLU A 156 4.74 -21.50 -2.37
CA GLU A 156 5.80 -21.76 -3.33
C GLU A 156 7.03 -22.32 -2.62
N LEU A 157 7.66 -23.33 -3.21
CA LEU A 157 8.86 -23.95 -2.66
C LEU A 157 10.08 -23.06 -2.90
N ASP A 158 10.76 -22.65 -1.83
CA ASP A 158 12.10 -22.08 -1.92
C ASP A 158 13.14 -23.21 -1.90
N GLU A 159 13.73 -23.50 -3.07
CA GLU A 159 14.74 -24.56 -3.21
C GLU A 159 15.95 -24.37 -2.29
N GLY A 160 16.33 -23.11 -2.02
CA GLY A 160 17.50 -22.76 -1.21
C GLY A 160 17.36 -23.18 0.26
N SER A 161 16.19 -22.94 0.86
CA SER A 161 15.92 -23.33 2.25
C SER A 161 15.17 -24.65 2.41
N GLY A 162 14.65 -25.22 1.32
CA GLY A 162 13.86 -26.45 1.31
C GLY A 162 12.51 -26.32 2.02
N GLN A 163 12.01 -25.08 2.17
CA GLN A 163 10.72 -24.77 2.79
C GLN A 163 9.81 -24.02 1.81
N TYR A 164 8.52 -24.12 2.05
CA TYR A 164 7.53 -23.34 1.33
C TYR A 164 7.34 -21.99 2.01
N TYR A 165 7.20 -20.92 1.22
CA TYR A 165 6.76 -19.62 1.72
C TYR A 165 5.34 -19.32 1.24
N PHE A 166 4.59 -18.58 2.05
CA PHE A 166 3.22 -18.19 1.73
C PHE A 166 3.20 -16.93 0.86
N HIS A 167 2.32 -16.91 -0.13
CA HIS A 167 1.97 -15.74 -0.93
C HIS A 167 0.46 -15.74 -1.19
N ARG A 168 -0.23 -14.63 -0.90
CA ARG A 168 -1.68 -14.54 -1.15
C ARG A 168 -2.02 -14.20 -2.60
N PHE A 169 -1.13 -13.45 -3.24
CA PHE A 169 -1.25 -13.02 -4.62
C PHE A 169 -0.23 -13.81 -5.44
N TYR A 170 0.65 -13.15 -6.19
CA TYR A 170 1.64 -13.83 -7.00
C TYR A 170 2.78 -14.43 -6.18
N LYS A 171 3.43 -15.47 -6.69
CA LYS A 171 4.62 -16.05 -6.04
C LYS A 171 5.77 -15.06 -5.86
N PHE A 172 5.88 -14.06 -6.73
CA PHE A 172 6.86 -12.97 -6.56
C PHE A 172 6.46 -11.94 -5.48
N GLN A 173 5.35 -12.15 -4.77
CA GLN A 173 4.84 -11.33 -3.67
C GLN A 173 4.72 -12.12 -2.36
N PRO A 174 5.85 -12.52 -1.73
CA PRO A 174 5.84 -13.20 -0.45
C PRO A 174 5.17 -12.36 0.65
N ASP A 175 4.22 -12.98 1.36
CA ASP A 175 3.42 -12.33 2.39
C ASP A 175 4.23 -12.13 3.69
N LEU A 176 4.11 -10.93 4.25
CA LEU A 176 4.69 -10.58 5.54
C LEU A 176 3.90 -11.24 6.68
N ASN A 177 4.63 -11.75 7.67
CA ASN A 177 4.08 -12.26 8.90
C ASN A 177 3.65 -11.11 9.82
N THR A 178 2.46 -10.56 9.60
CA THR A 178 1.92 -9.43 10.39
C THR A 178 1.63 -9.78 11.85
N ALA A 179 1.66 -11.06 12.24
CA ALA A 179 1.61 -11.44 13.65
C ALA A 179 2.94 -11.11 14.38
N ASN A 180 4.07 -11.10 13.66
CA ASN A 180 5.37 -10.76 14.20
C ASN A 180 5.39 -9.27 14.65
N PRO A 181 5.72 -8.97 15.92
CA PRO A 181 5.79 -7.60 16.40
C PRO A 181 6.85 -6.76 15.70
N ASP A 182 7.97 -7.35 15.24
CA ASP A 182 9.03 -6.61 14.55
C ASP A 182 8.59 -6.14 13.16
N VAL A 183 7.85 -6.98 12.43
CA VAL A 183 7.21 -6.60 11.16
C VAL A 183 6.23 -5.45 11.38
N ARG A 184 5.38 -5.53 12.40
CA ARG A 184 4.43 -4.44 12.73
C ARG A 184 5.14 -3.16 13.13
N ASN A 185 6.24 -3.26 13.88
CA ASN A 185 7.05 -2.12 14.25
C ASN A 185 7.72 -1.49 13.02
N GLU A 186 8.19 -2.30 12.07
CA GLU A 186 8.81 -1.79 10.84
C GLU A 186 7.79 -1.13 9.92
N ILE A 187 6.59 -1.71 9.75
CA ILE A 187 5.47 -1.08 9.06
C ILE A 187 5.08 0.25 9.73
N ALA A 188 5.11 0.32 11.07
CA ALA A 188 4.86 1.56 11.77
C ALA A 188 5.99 2.59 11.59
N LYS A 189 7.25 2.14 11.39
CA LYS A 189 8.35 3.05 11.07
C LYS A 189 8.24 3.60 9.67
N SER A 190 7.92 2.79 8.65
CA SER A 190 7.70 3.32 7.29
C SER A 190 6.58 4.35 7.24
N TRP A 191 5.60 4.23 8.14
CA TRP A 191 4.58 5.26 8.40
C TRP A 191 5.13 6.55 9.02
N ASP A 192 6.06 6.44 9.98
CA ASP A 192 6.56 7.57 10.79
C ASP A 192 7.84 8.22 10.24
N SER A 193 8.62 7.55 9.40
CA SER A 193 10.02 7.89 9.05
C SER A 193 10.22 9.06 8.08
N GLY A 194 9.19 9.82 7.74
CA GLY A 194 9.36 11.04 6.93
C GLY A 194 8.10 11.61 6.31
N TRP A 195 7.06 10.79 6.10
CA TRP A 195 5.84 11.25 5.45
C TRP A 195 4.97 12.14 6.35
N ASN A 196 5.04 11.93 7.67
CA ASN A 196 4.17 12.59 8.64
C ASN A 196 4.88 13.66 9.50
N SER A 197 6.20 13.51 9.74
CA SER A 197 6.99 14.37 10.63
C SER A 197 7.32 15.74 10.03
N ASP A 198 7.49 15.82 8.72
CA ASP A 198 7.96 17.04 8.04
C ASP A 198 6.81 18.00 7.71
N PHE A 199 5.55 17.60 7.94
CA PHE A 199 4.37 18.41 7.60
C PHE A 199 3.23 18.33 8.62
N PRO A 200 3.37 18.91 9.83
CA PRO A 200 2.25 19.04 10.77
C PRO A 200 1.09 19.84 10.13
N GLY A 201 -0.09 19.21 10.01
CA GLY A 201 -1.31 19.83 9.46
C GLY A 201 -1.67 19.44 8.01
N SER A 202 -0.87 18.61 7.37
CA SER A 202 -1.06 18.08 6.01
C SER A 202 -2.31 17.20 5.84
N GLY A 203 -2.95 16.78 6.93
CA GLY A 203 -4.14 15.92 6.91
C GLY A 203 -3.90 14.57 6.25
N TRP A 204 -2.63 14.13 6.17
CA TRP A 204 -2.33 12.72 6.24
C TRP A 204 -3.12 12.19 7.44
N MET A 205 -4.00 11.24 7.17
CA MET A 205 -4.84 10.67 8.21
C MET A 205 -3.94 10.30 9.39
N ARG A 206 -4.29 10.73 10.60
CA ARG A 206 -4.07 9.88 11.76
C ARG A 206 -4.87 8.61 11.48
N CYS A 207 -4.29 7.69 10.70
CA CYS A 207 -4.91 6.41 10.33
C CYS A 207 -4.99 5.48 11.56
N ARG A 208 -4.77 5.98 12.77
CA ARG A 208 -5.14 5.27 13.99
C ARG A 208 -6.65 5.02 14.06
N SER A 209 -7.50 5.97 13.64
CA SER A 209 -8.96 5.79 13.75
C SER A 209 -9.51 4.85 12.69
N TRP A 210 -9.13 5.04 11.42
CA TRP A 210 -9.59 4.21 10.31
C TRP A 210 -9.07 2.77 10.45
N TRP A 211 -7.80 2.58 10.83
CA TRP A 211 -7.24 1.25 11.04
C TRP A 211 -7.76 0.57 12.30
N SER A 212 -8.09 1.32 13.37
CA SER A 212 -8.78 0.72 14.53
C SER A 212 -10.18 0.20 14.18
N GLU A 213 -10.91 0.90 13.30
CA GLU A 213 -12.23 0.46 12.83
C GLU A 213 -12.11 -0.73 11.86
N TRP A 214 -11.18 -0.71 10.90
CA TRP A 214 -10.92 -1.83 10.00
C TRP A 214 -10.39 -3.08 10.73
N TRP A 215 -9.48 -2.91 11.70
CA TRP A 215 -8.96 -3.97 12.60
C TRP A 215 -10.06 -4.58 13.49
N THR A 216 -11.11 -3.81 13.81
CA THR A 216 -12.26 -4.32 14.55
C THR A 216 -13.18 -5.15 13.65
N VAL A 217 -13.31 -4.78 12.37
CA VAL A 217 -14.12 -5.49 11.37
C VAL A 217 -13.53 -6.85 11.00
N THR A 218 -12.20 -6.98 10.92
CA THR A 218 -11.53 -8.26 10.61
C THR A 218 -11.51 -9.26 11.78
N ARG A 219 -12.06 -8.90 12.96
CA ARG A 219 -12.00 -9.71 14.19
C ARG A 219 -13.29 -10.41 14.62
N SER A 220 -14.39 -10.36 13.85
CA SER A 220 -15.65 -10.99 14.27
C SER A 220 -16.11 -12.11 13.31
N PRO A 221 -15.83 -13.40 13.61
CA PRO A 221 -16.32 -14.53 12.83
C PRO A 221 -17.78 -14.91 13.16
N THR A 222 -18.51 -14.15 13.96
CA THR A 222 -19.87 -14.53 14.39
C THR A 222 -20.78 -13.32 14.61
N ARG A 223 -21.57 -12.98 13.60
CA ARG A 223 -22.92 -12.43 13.82
C ARG A 223 -23.84 -12.89 12.70
N THR A 224 -24.52 -14.00 12.99
CA THR A 224 -25.75 -14.42 12.35
C THR A 224 -26.76 -13.28 12.36
N THR A 225 -27.10 -12.76 11.19
CA THR A 225 -28.22 -11.85 11.00
C THR A 225 -29.47 -12.67 10.68
N THR A 226 -30.28 -12.92 11.71
CA THR A 226 -31.70 -13.27 11.56
C THR A 226 -32.43 -12.12 10.87
N SER A 227 -33.05 -12.37 9.72
CA SER A 227 -33.88 -11.41 8.99
C SER A 227 -35.20 -11.15 9.71
N PRO A 228 -35.63 -9.89 9.94
CA PRO A 228 -37.01 -9.60 10.30
C PRO A 228 -37.87 -9.48 9.04
N SER A 229 -38.87 -10.35 8.92
CA SER A 229 -39.94 -10.24 7.95
C SER A 229 -40.80 -8.99 8.21
N TYR A 230 -40.89 -8.10 7.22
CA TYR A 230 -41.96 -7.10 7.14
C TYR A 230 -42.72 -7.28 5.84
N GLY A 231 -44.00 -7.62 5.98
CA GLY A 231 -44.93 -7.78 4.88
C GLY A 231 -45.23 -6.49 4.13
N ARG A 232 -45.71 -6.64 2.91
CA ARG A 232 -46.43 -5.60 2.18
C ARG A 232 -47.83 -6.11 1.84
N SER A 233 -48.76 -5.17 1.97
CA SER A 233 -50.14 -5.08 1.51
C SER A 233 -50.53 -5.98 0.34
#